data_AF-A0A969CY05-F1
#
_entry.id   AF-A0A969CY05-F1
#
_cell.length_a   1.000
_cell.length_b   1.000
_cell.length_c   1.000
_cell.angle_alpha   90.00
_cell.angle_beta   90.00
_cell.angle_gamma   90.00
#
_symmetry.space_group_name_H-M   'P 1'
#
loop_
_entity.id
_entity.type
_entity.pdbx_description
1 polymer ?
#
loop_
_entity_poly.entity_id
_entity_poly.type
_entity_poly.pdbx_seq_one_letter_code
_entity_poly.pdbx_strand_id
1 'polypeptide(L)'
;MLIGTNLAKVADWSTQLPFIDAFKSSSKAIGRSEQAKKEWGSSQSDFDLKLDWYSKRTTEVMQIWDDVFGGDRERVKGVMGGIAANSWASERMLSYEWTDDPKSHSDYGIDALAIAPYFGYYLGEPNNVSQIEGWTRDSDGGLNKLFDEITKGGVLNNSPSGGALQQSYGWMAEQVDLAKKEGLQLLAYEGGSHVAGINGTENNQATTNLFIAANRDPRMGDIYKEYLRKWNELGGGLFMHFNDIGEPSKWGSWGLLENVAQNSSPRYDAVMDAINF
;
A
#
# COMPACT_ATOMS: atom_id res chain seq x y z
N MET A 1 -17.86 -0.64 7.66
CA MET A 1 -16.81 0.03 6.84
C MET A 1 -16.77 -0.61 5.46
N LEU A 2 -16.40 0.11 4.39
CA LEU A 2 -16.18 -0.52 3.07
C LEU A 2 -14.78 -1.12 3.03
N ILE A 3 -14.69 -2.45 2.91
CA ILE A 3 -13.42 -3.15 2.67
C ILE A 3 -13.58 -3.99 1.42
N GLY A 4 -12.64 -3.84 0.49
CA GLY A 4 -12.45 -4.76 -0.61
C GLY A 4 -11.17 -5.56 -0.41
N THR A 5 -10.95 -6.57 -1.24
CA THR A 5 -9.66 -7.23 -1.34
C THR A 5 -9.27 -7.33 -2.80
N ASN A 6 -8.01 -7.04 -3.12
CA ASN A 6 -7.53 -7.27 -4.47
C ASN A 6 -7.47 -8.78 -4.70
N LEU A 7 -7.93 -9.21 -5.87
CA LEU A 7 -7.78 -10.59 -6.28
C LEU A 7 -6.31 -10.84 -6.66
N ALA A 8 -5.77 -11.97 -6.22
CA ALA A 8 -4.52 -12.46 -6.77
C ALA A 8 -4.64 -12.58 -8.28
N LYS A 9 -3.49 -12.54 -8.98
CA LYS A 9 -3.47 -12.93 -10.40
C LYS A 9 -4.10 -14.31 -10.55
N VAL A 10 -5.29 -14.36 -11.14
CA VAL A 10 -5.80 -15.58 -11.76
C VAL A 10 -4.95 -15.76 -13.01
N ALA A 11 -3.98 -16.68 -12.95
CA ALA A 11 -3.20 -17.06 -14.12
C ALA A 11 -4.07 -17.94 -15.02
N ASP A 12 -4.99 -17.31 -15.74
CA ASP A 12 -5.69 -17.95 -16.84
C ASP A 12 -4.74 -17.92 -18.04
N TRP A 13 -4.16 -19.07 -18.37
CA TRP A 13 -3.31 -19.16 -19.55
C TRP A 13 -4.20 -18.90 -20.78
N SER A 14 -4.04 -17.72 -21.39
CA SER A 14 -4.68 -17.42 -22.65
C SER A 14 -3.89 -18.07 -23.80
N THR A 15 -4.54 -18.93 -24.58
CA THR A 15 -3.98 -19.49 -25.83
C THR A 15 -3.75 -18.43 -26.92
N GLN A 16 -4.12 -17.16 -26.68
CA GLN A 16 -3.95 -16.04 -27.61
C GLN A 16 -2.71 -15.17 -27.31
N LEU A 17 -2.02 -15.39 -26.19
CA LEU A 17 -0.74 -14.72 -25.90
C LEU A 17 0.43 -15.02 -26.87
N PRO A 18 0.54 -16.17 -27.60
CA PRO A 18 1.68 -16.38 -28.49
C PRO A 18 1.71 -15.43 -29.70
N PHE A 19 0.67 -14.62 -29.93
CA PHE A 19 0.60 -13.67 -31.05
C PHE A 19 0.82 -12.21 -30.65
N ILE A 20 0.97 -11.91 -29.36
CA ILE A 20 1.26 -10.56 -28.87
C ILE A 20 2.69 -10.55 -28.34
N ASP A 21 3.60 -9.95 -29.09
CA ASP A 21 4.91 -9.59 -28.57
C ASP A 21 4.74 -8.42 -27.59
N ALA A 22 4.51 -8.75 -26.31
CA ALA A 22 4.26 -7.78 -25.25
C ALA A 22 5.37 -6.71 -25.15
N PHE A 23 6.61 -7.04 -25.54
CA PHE A 23 7.74 -6.12 -25.58
C PHE A 23 7.70 -5.16 -26.77
N LYS A 24 7.02 -5.50 -27.87
CA LYS A 24 6.79 -4.57 -29.00
C LYS A 24 5.55 -3.68 -28.81
N SER A 25 4.59 -4.11 -27.99
CA SER A 25 3.43 -3.29 -27.61
C SER A 25 3.69 -2.38 -26.41
N SER A 26 4.68 -2.70 -25.57
CA SER A 26 5.10 -1.78 -24.52
C SER A 26 5.79 -0.57 -25.14
N SER A 27 5.35 0.64 -24.81
CA SER A 27 6.14 1.83 -25.09
C SER A 27 7.53 1.68 -24.47
N LYS A 28 8.55 2.31 -25.07
CA LYS A 28 9.85 2.44 -24.39
C LYS A 28 9.56 2.97 -22.99
N ALA A 29 10.07 2.29 -21.96
CA ALA A 29 10.03 2.79 -20.59
C ALA A 29 10.89 4.05 -20.53
N ILE A 30 10.28 5.22 -20.77
CA ILE A 30 10.93 6.51 -20.60
C ILE A 30 10.61 6.99 -19.19
N GLY A 31 11.63 7.39 -18.43
CA GLY A 31 11.47 7.76 -17.04
C GLY A 31 10.57 8.98 -16.88
N ARG A 32 9.70 8.99 -15.87
CA ARG A 32 8.83 10.14 -15.56
C ARG A 32 9.63 11.45 -15.43
N SER A 33 10.77 11.41 -14.73
CA SER A 33 11.66 12.58 -14.62
C SER A 33 12.30 12.97 -15.94
N GLU A 34 12.59 12.05 -16.87
CA GLU A 34 13.17 12.38 -18.17
C GLU A 34 12.16 13.14 -19.04
N GLN A 35 10.89 12.71 -19.02
CA GLN A 35 9.81 13.41 -19.70
C GLN A 35 9.56 14.79 -19.10
N ALA A 36 9.48 14.87 -17.77
CA ALA A 36 9.36 16.13 -17.05
C ALA A 36 10.50 17.10 -17.38
N LYS A 37 11.74 16.62 -17.41
CA LYS A 37 12.92 17.43 -17.80
C LYS A 37 12.84 17.95 -19.21
N LYS A 38 12.29 17.15 -20.13
CA LYS A 38 12.12 17.55 -21.52
C LYS A 38 11.08 18.66 -21.66
N GLU A 39 10.05 18.66 -20.82
CA GLU A 39 8.95 19.63 -20.89
C GLU A 39 9.22 20.90 -20.07
N TRP A 40 9.71 20.75 -18.85
CA TRP A 40 9.83 21.82 -17.86
C TRP A 40 11.28 22.16 -17.48
N GLY A 41 12.26 21.45 -18.04
CA GLY A 41 13.67 21.59 -17.67
C GLY A 41 14.04 20.86 -16.37
N SER A 42 15.27 21.06 -15.91
CA SER A 42 15.88 20.30 -14.81
C SER A 42 16.23 21.17 -13.59
N SER A 43 15.45 22.22 -13.33
CA SER A 43 15.66 23.11 -12.16
C SER A 43 15.21 22.48 -10.84
N GLN A 44 14.22 21.59 -10.89
CA GLN A 44 13.71 20.83 -9.74
C GLN A 44 14.44 19.49 -9.58
N SER A 45 14.28 18.84 -8.42
CA SER A 45 14.86 17.52 -8.18
C SER A 45 14.21 16.44 -9.05
N ASP A 46 14.91 15.34 -9.31
CA ASP A 46 14.36 14.19 -10.02
C ASP A 46 13.15 13.57 -9.32
N PHE A 47 13.03 13.74 -8.00
CA PHE A 47 11.89 13.22 -7.25
C PHE A 47 10.66 14.10 -7.48
N ASP A 48 10.79 15.41 -7.35
CA ASP A 48 9.70 16.38 -7.56
C ASP A 48 9.15 16.24 -8.99
N LEU A 49 10.05 16.18 -9.98
CA LEU A 49 9.68 16.00 -11.39
C LEU A 49 8.94 14.68 -11.65
N LYS A 50 9.21 13.61 -10.89
CA LYS A 50 8.46 12.35 -11.01
C LYS A 50 7.05 12.47 -10.45
N LEU A 51 6.88 13.19 -9.35
CA LEU A 51 5.59 13.44 -8.71
C LEU A 51 4.73 14.35 -9.60
N ASP A 52 5.31 15.44 -10.09
CA ASP A 52 4.65 16.37 -11.01
C ASP A 52 4.21 15.69 -12.30
N TRP A 53 5.09 14.90 -12.91
CA TRP A 53 4.75 14.16 -14.12
C TRP A 53 3.65 13.13 -13.86
N TYR A 54 3.69 12.44 -12.72
CA TYR A 54 2.62 11.51 -12.33
C TYR A 54 1.30 12.24 -12.14
N SER A 55 1.29 13.37 -11.44
CA SER A 55 0.12 14.22 -11.25
C SER A 55 -0.48 14.62 -12.59
N LYS A 56 0.31 15.23 -13.49
CA LYS A 56 -0.13 15.62 -14.83
C LYS A 56 -0.71 14.45 -15.63
N ARG A 57 0.01 13.32 -15.69
CA ARG A 57 -0.46 12.16 -16.47
C ARG A 57 -1.74 11.57 -15.90
N THR A 58 -1.93 11.62 -14.59
CA THR A 58 -3.15 11.15 -13.92
C THR A 58 -4.33 12.04 -14.29
N THR A 59 -4.17 13.36 -14.21
CA THR A 59 -5.25 14.30 -14.57
C THR A 59 -5.61 14.25 -16.05
N GLU A 60 -4.63 14.12 -16.95
CA GLU A 60 -4.88 13.94 -18.39
C GLU A 60 -5.66 12.65 -18.68
N VAL A 61 -5.34 11.55 -17.99
CA VAL A 61 -6.09 10.29 -18.13
C VAL A 61 -7.52 10.46 -17.62
N MET A 62 -7.71 11.12 -16.48
CA MET A 62 -9.05 11.34 -15.93
C MET A 62 -9.90 12.25 -16.81
N GLN A 63 -9.33 13.30 -17.40
CA GLN A 63 -10.03 14.15 -18.34
C GLN A 63 -10.49 13.39 -19.60
N ILE A 64 -9.70 12.41 -20.08
CA ILE A 64 -10.15 11.53 -21.16
C ILE A 64 -11.37 10.70 -20.74
N TRP A 65 -11.39 10.18 -19.50
CA TRP A 65 -12.55 9.45 -18.98
C TRP A 65 -13.78 10.35 -18.86
N ASP A 66 -13.61 11.57 -18.36
CA ASP A 66 -14.68 12.57 -18.26
C ASP A 66 -15.24 12.92 -19.65
N ASP A 67 -14.38 13.11 -20.65
CA ASP A 67 -14.79 13.41 -22.02
C ASP A 67 -15.56 12.24 -22.65
N VAL A 68 -15.12 11.01 -22.43
CA VAL A 68 -15.75 9.79 -22.98
C VAL A 68 -17.11 9.52 -22.31
N PHE A 69 -17.21 9.70 -21.00
CA PHE A 69 -18.44 9.45 -20.24
C PHE A 69 -19.42 10.64 -20.32
N GLY A 70 -18.93 11.84 -20.60
CA GLY A 70 -19.75 13.03 -20.81
C GLY A 70 -20.71 13.30 -19.66
N GLY A 71 -22.02 13.27 -19.94
CA GLY A 71 -23.06 13.47 -18.93
C GLY A 71 -23.06 12.43 -17.81
N ASP A 72 -22.43 11.27 -18.02
CA ASP A 72 -22.32 10.18 -17.05
C ASP A 72 -20.95 10.12 -16.35
N ARG A 73 -20.12 11.16 -16.44
CA ARG A 73 -18.74 11.17 -15.88
C ARG A 73 -18.66 10.79 -14.40
N GLU A 74 -19.69 11.09 -13.62
CA GLU A 74 -19.78 10.73 -12.19
C GLU A 74 -19.73 9.21 -11.91
N ARG A 75 -19.91 8.38 -12.94
CA ARG A 75 -19.77 6.92 -12.84
C ARG A 75 -18.32 6.46 -12.75
N VAL A 76 -17.37 7.32 -13.09
CA VAL A 76 -15.94 7.08 -12.94
C VAL A 76 -15.46 7.95 -11.79
N LYS A 77 -14.67 7.37 -10.89
CA LYS A 77 -14.05 8.10 -9.78
C LYS A 77 -12.55 8.12 -9.97
N GLY A 78 -12.00 9.31 -10.17
CA GLY A 78 -10.56 9.49 -10.30
C GLY A 78 -9.89 9.51 -8.94
N VAL A 79 -8.85 8.68 -8.80
CA VAL A 79 -8.15 8.50 -7.54
C VAL A 79 -6.68 8.85 -7.74
N MET A 80 -6.20 9.88 -7.05
CA MET A 80 -4.77 10.21 -7.00
C MET A 80 -4.08 9.22 -6.05
N GLY A 81 -3.05 8.53 -6.53
CA GLY A 81 -2.24 7.62 -5.70
C GLY A 81 -1.18 8.39 -4.91
N GLY A 82 -1.29 8.39 -3.59
CA GLY A 82 -0.36 8.96 -2.62
C GLY A 82 0.63 7.95 -2.05
N ILE A 83 1.50 8.43 -1.15
CA ILE A 83 2.53 7.63 -0.48
C ILE A 83 2.27 7.70 1.03
N ALA A 84 1.82 6.61 1.65
CA ALA A 84 1.42 6.61 3.07
C ALA A 84 2.49 7.25 3.98
N ALA A 85 3.74 6.80 3.86
CA ALA A 85 4.86 7.28 4.67
C ALA A 85 5.41 8.68 4.28
N ASN A 86 4.81 9.36 3.30
CA ASN A 86 5.25 10.67 2.83
C ASN A 86 4.04 11.52 2.38
N SER A 87 3.41 12.17 3.34
CA SER A 87 2.30 13.11 3.13
C SER A 87 2.67 14.27 2.22
N TRP A 88 3.88 14.83 2.36
CA TRP A 88 4.39 15.90 1.48
C TRP A 88 4.40 15.50 0.00
N ALA A 89 4.81 14.27 -0.33
CA ALA A 89 4.79 13.81 -1.72
C ALA A 89 3.35 13.75 -2.26
N SER A 90 2.39 13.40 -1.41
CA SER A 90 0.96 13.36 -1.76
C SER A 90 0.41 14.77 -1.97
N GLU A 91 0.78 15.72 -1.11
CA GLU A 91 0.44 17.13 -1.25
C GLU A 91 1.03 17.72 -2.54
N ARG A 92 2.29 17.45 -2.84
CA ARG A 92 2.97 17.92 -4.06
C ARG A 92 2.28 17.45 -5.35
N MET A 93 1.71 16.23 -5.33
CA MET A 93 0.94 15.72 -6.48
C MET A 93 -0.43 16.39 -6.61
N LEU A 94 -1.02 16.87 -5.52
CA LEU A 94 -2.30 17.57 -5.50
C LEU A 94 -2.16 19.08 -5.71
N SER A 95 -0.96 19.65 -5.53
CA SER A 95 -0.71 21.09 -5.73
C SER A 95 -0.63 21.52 -7.21
N TYR A 96 -0.45 20.55 -8.13
CA TYR A 96 -0.41 20.78 -9.58
C TYR A 96 0.62 21.83 -10.05
N GLU A 97 1.76 22.00 -9.36
CA GLU A 97 2.76 23.05 -9.69
C GLU A 97 3.48 22.84 -11.05
N TRP A 98 3.11 21.81 -11.80
CA TRP A 98 3.53 21.63 -13.19
C TRP A 98 2.82 22.57 -14.17
N THR A 99 1.85 23.39 -13.72
CA THR A 99 1.18 24.41 -14.52
C THR A 99 1.00 25.73 -13.75
N ASP A 100 1.04 26.85 -14.46
CA ASP A 100 0.80 28.19 -13.91
C ASP A 100 -0.70 28.50 -13.71
N ASP A 101 -1.59 27.69 -14.26
CA ASP A 101 -3.05 27.84 -14.19
C ASP A 101 -3.72 26.53 -13.75
N PRO A 102 -3.51 26.09 -12.49
CA PRO A 102 -4.05 24.84 -12.00
C PRO A 102 -5.58 24.91 -11.87
N LYS A 103 -6.26 23.89 -12.38
CA LYS A 103 -7.70 23.72 -12.18
C LYS A 103 -8.02 23.12 -10.81
N SER A 104 -9.29 23.12 -10.43
CA SER A 104 -9.75 22.39 -9.25
C SER A 104 -9.56 20.87 -9.40
N HIS A 105 -9.53 20.12 -8.29
CA HIS A 105 -9.47 18.66 -8.33
C HIS A 105 -10.61 18.07 -9.19
N SER A 106 -11.84 18.59 -9.03
CA SER A 106 -13.00 18.14 -9.79
C SER A 106 -12.88 18.42 -11.29
N ASP A 107 -12.30 19.55 -11.69
CA ASP A 107 -12.06 19.87 -13.12
C ASP A 107 -10.91 19.05 -13.74
N TYR A 108 -10.07 18.44 -12.89
CA TYR A 108 -9.11 17.43 -13.27
C TYR A 108 -9.64 15.99 -13.15
N GLY A 109 -10.91 15.82 -12.77
CA GLY A 109 -11.53 14.50 -12.57
C GLY A 109 -10.94 13.73 -11.39
N ILE A 110 -10.44 14.42 -10.35
CA ILE A 110 -9.91 13.81 -9.13
C ILE A 110 -10.95 13.92 -8.01
N ASP A 111 -11.43 12.76 -7.56
CA ASP A 111 -12.47 12.63 -6.54
C ASP A 111 -11.93 12.18 -5.17
N ALA A 112 -10.77 11.51 -5.15
CA ALA A 112 -10.20 10.95 -3.93
C ALA A 112 -8.67 10.88 -3.96
N LEU A 113 -8.08 10.82 -2.77
CA LEU A 113 -6.68 10.45 -2.54
C LEU A 113 -6.66 9.00 -2.02
N ALA A 114 -5.72 8.18 -2.47
CA ALA A 114 -5.55 6.83 -1.94
C ALA A 114 -4.10 6.51 -1.58
N ILE A 115 -3.88 5.73 -0.52
CA ILE A 115 -2.55 5.34 -0.04
C ILE A 115 -2.41 3.81 0.12
N ALA A 116 -1.20 3.35 0.40
CA ALA A 116 -0.89 1.97 0.81
C ALA A 116 -0.37 1.93 2.26
N PRO A 117 -1.22 1.90 3.29
CA PRO A 117 -0.78 2.09 4.67
C PRO A 117 -0.33 0.78 5.32
N TYR A 118 0.63 0.07 4.73
CA TYR A 118 1.17 -1.16 5.33
C TYR A 118 1.80 -0.90 6.70
N PHE A 119 1.71 -1.87 7.62
CA PHE A 119 2.48 -1.87 8.85
C PHE A 119 3.63 -2.89 8.79
N GLY A 120 4.75 -2.58 9.45
CA GLY A 120 5.82 -3.56 9.69
C GLY A 120 6.95 -3.59 8.65
N TYR A 121 6.96 -2.70 7.65
CA TYR A 121 7.99 -2.68 6.60
C TYR A 121 9.42 -2.75 7.14
N TYR A 122 9.73 -1.97 8.19
CA TYR A 122 11.07 -1.91 8.77
C TYR A 122 11.54 -3.24 9.40
N LEU A 123 10.61 -4.14 9.77
CA LEU A 123 10.95 -5.45 10.36
C LEU A 123 11.79 -6.28 9.37
N GLY A 124 11.52 -6.14 8.08
CA GLY A 124 12.25 -6.83 7.02
C GLY A 124 13.60 -6.22 6.66
N GLU A 125 13.98 -5.06 7.19
CA GLU A 125 15.19 -4.37 6.73
C GLU A 125 16.49 -5.08 7.14
N PRO A 126 17.55 -4.99 6.30
CA PRO A 126 18.86 -5.58 6.61
C PRO A 126 19.42 -5.20 7.99
N ASN A 127 19.12 -3.99 8.47
CA ASN A 127 19.58 -3.51 9.77
C ASN A 127 18.92 -4.22 10.96
N ASN A 128 17.77 -4.87 10.75
CA ASN A 128 16.98 -5.50 11.81
C ASN A 128 17.03 -7.03 11.75
N VAL A 129 17.30 -7.62 10.59
CA VAL A 129 17.20 -9.08 10.37
C VAL A 129 18.06 -9.90 11.34
N SER A 130 19.29 -9.45 11.68
CA SER A 130 20.18 -10.20 12.58
C SER A 130 19.64 -10.28 14.01
N GLN A 131 18.96 -9.24 14.49
CA GLN A 131 18.32 -9.25 15.81
C GLN A 131 17.09 -10.17 15.80
N ILE A 132 16.26 -10.08 14.74
CA ILE A 132 15.06 -10.91 14.58
C ILE A 132 15.43 -12.39 14.44
N GLU A 133 16.45 -12.71 13.65
CA GLU A 133 16.99 -14.08 13.57
C GLU A 133 17.42 -14.57 14.97
N GLY A 134 18.03 -13.70 15.78
CA GLY A 134 18.36 -14.01 17.17
C GLY A 134 17.14 -14.37 18.03
N TRP A 135 15.99 -13.73 17.81
CA TRP A 135 14.75 -14.02 18.54
C TRP A 135 14.21 -15.41 18.25
N THR A 136 14.51 -15.97 17.07
CA THR A 136 14.04 -17.32 16.68
C THR A 136 14.57 -18.45 17.59
N ARG A 137 15.55 -18.14 18.45
CA ARG A 137 16.13 -19.06 19.44
C ARG A 137 15.37 -19.07 20.77
N ASP A 138 14.42 -18.15 20.96
CA ASP A 138 13.53 -18.16 22.12
C ASP A 138 12.61 -19.39 22.08
N SER A 139 12.10 -19.80 23.23
CA SER A 139 11.32 -21.05 23.37
C SER A 139 10.01 -21.06 22.56
N ASP A 140 9.50 -19.89 22.19
CA ASP A 140 8.30 -19.72 21.36
C ASP A 140 8.63 -19.43 19.89
N GLY A 141 9.90 -19.59 19.49
CA GLY A 141 10.37 -19.26 18.15
C GLY A 141 10.46 -17.77 17.84
N GLY A 142 10.37 -16.89 18.85
CA GLY A 142 10.51 -15.44 18.71
C GLY A 142 9.19 -14.68 18.48
N LEU A 143 8.05 -15.37 18.52
CA LEU A 143 6.74 -14.77 18.25
C LEU A 143 6.39 -13.66 19.25
N ASN A 144 6.61 -13.85 20.54
CA ASN A 144 6.30 -12.86 21.57
C ASN A 144 7.05 -11.54 21.32
N LYS A 145 8.35 -11.62 21.05
CA LYS A 145 9.18 -10.45 20.71
C LYS A 145 8.69 -9.76 19.43
N LEU A 146 8.33 -10.52 18.41
CA LEU A 146 7.79 -9.95 17.18
C LEU A 146 6.45 -9.24 17.39
N PHE A 147 5.53 -9.83 18.15
CA PHE A 147 4.24 -9.20 18.46
C PHE A 147 4.38 -7.99 19.39
N ASP A 148 5.30 -8.03 20.36
CA ASP A 148 5.63 -6.86 21.18
C ASP A 148 6.23 -5.74 20.30
N GLU A 149 7.10 -6.06 19.35
CA GLU A 149 7.65 -5.08 18.41
C GLU A 149 6.57 -4.47 17.50
N ILE A 150 5.60 -5.27 17.04
CA ILE A 150 4.50 -4.77 16.20
C ILE A 150 3.57 -3.84 16.99
N THR A 151 3.25 -4.17 18.24
CA THR A 151 2.19 -3.52 19.03
C THR A 151 2.67 -2.44 19.98
N LYS A 152 3.93 -2.51 20.44
CA LYS A 152 4.52 -1.60 21.45
C LYS A 152 5.83 -1.00 20.96
N GLY A 153 6.55 -1.70 20.10
CA GLY A 153 7.92 -1.36 19.72
C GLY A 153 8.90 -1.54 20.88
N GLY A 154 10.14 -1.09 20.66
CA GLY A 154 11.21 -1.07 21.65
C GLY A 154 11.92 -2.40 21.87
N VAL A 155 11.60 -3.44 21.09
CA VAL A 155 12.32 -4.72 21.10
C VAL A 155 13.51 -4.66 20.14
N LEU A 156 13.35 -4.00 18.99
CA LEU A 156 14.45 -3.64 18.10
C LEU A 156 15.16 -2.37 18.55
N ASN A 157 16.48 -2.34 18.38
CA ASN A 157 17.28 -1.14 18.66
C ASN A 157 16.83 0.12 17.89
N ASN A 158 16.30 -0.04 16.68
CA ASN A 158 15.83 1.04 15.82
C ASN A 158 14.31 1.07 15.69
N SER A 159 13.59 0.61 16.72
CA SER A 159 12.13 0.59 16.70
C SER A 159 11.55 2.00 16.55
N PRO A 160 10.56 2.21 15.67
CA PRO A 160 9.70 3.39 15.76
C PRO A 160 8.99 3.41 17.12
N SER A 161 8.69 4.61 17.62
CA SER A 161 7.96 4.79 18.87
C SER A 161 6.56 4.17 18.75
N GLY A 162 6.20 3.27 19.66
CA GLY A 162 4.92 2.56 19.65
C GLY A 162 4.84 1.39 18.65
N GLY A 163 5.96 1.05 17.98
CA GLY A 163 6.04 -0.10 17.09
C GLY A 163 5.40 0.10 15.71
N ALA A 164 5.26 -1.00 14.98
CA ALA A 164 4.82 -1.02 13.59
C ALA A 164 3.41 -0.44 13.39
N LEU A 165 2.48 -0.71 14.31
CA LEU A 165 1.11 -0.19 14.21
C LEU A 165 1.06 1.32 14.41
N GLN A 166 1.69 1.83 15.47
CA GLN A 166 1.70 3.26 15.75
C GLN A 166 2.34 4.07 14.62
N GLN A 167 3.38 3.53 13.97
CA GLN A 167 3.97 4.12 12.78
C GLN A 167 2.96 4.25 11.64
N SER A 168 2.25 3.16 11.31
CA SER A 168 1.22 3.17 10.26
C SER A 168 0.06 4.11 10.61
N TYR A 169 -0.36 4.17 11.87
CA TYR A 169 -1.41 5.09 12.33
C TYR A 169 -1.02 6.56 12.16
N GLY A 170 0.25 6.90 12.43
CA GLY A 170 0.76 8.25 12.17
C GLY A 170 0.65 8.64 10.70
N TRP A 171 1.07 7.75 9.80
CA TRP A 171 0.95 7.94 8.36
C TRP A 171 -0.51 8.09 7.91
N MET A 172 -1.41 7.25 8.42
CA MET A 172 -2.84 7.36 8.13
C MET A 172 -3.40 8.71 8.57
N ALA A 173 -3.06 9.16 9.78
CA ALA A 173 -3.56 10.42 10.33
C ALA A 173 -3.10 11.62 9.48
N GLU A 174 -1.82 11.69 9.13
CA GLU A 174 -1.29 12.76 8.26
C GLU A 174 -1.99 12.81 6.90
N GLN A 175 -2.23 11.64 6.30
CA GLN A 175 -2.90 11.54 4.99
C GLN A 175 -4.39 11.86 5.05
N VAL A 176 -5.05 11.53 6.16
CA VAL A 176 -6.44 11.92 6.42
C VAL A 176 -6.54 13.43 6.54
N ASP A 177 -5.62 14.06 7.28
CA ASP A 177 -5.62 15.51 7.47
C ASP A 177 -5.35 16.24 6.15
N LEU A 178 -4.43 15.73 5.32
CA LEU A 178 -4.21 16.21 3.97
C LEU A 178 -5.46 16.06 3.10
N ALA A 179 -6.08 14.88 3.05
CA ALA A 179 -7.28 14.66 2.24
C ALA A 179 -8.42 15.60 2.65
N LYS A 180 -8.63 15.82 3.96
CA LYS A 180 -9.60 16.79 4.48
C LYS A 180 -9.27 18.22 4.05
N LYS A 181 -7.99 18.62 4.10
CA LYS A 181 -7.53 19.94 3.66
C LYS A 181 -7.83 20.17 2.18
N GLU A 182 -7.62 19.15 1.35
CA GLU A 182 -7.86 19.19 -0.11
C GLU A 182 -9.32 18.92 -0.51
N GLY A 183 -10.22 18.71 0.47
CA GLY A 183 -11.64 18.43 0.21
C GLY A 183 -11.89 17.07 -0.46
N LEU A 184 -10.98 16.11 -0.30
CA LEU A 184 -11.03 14.77 -0.88
C LEU A 184 -11.33 13.71 0.19
N GLN A 185 -11.88 12.58 -0.23
CA GLN A 185 -11.92 11.38 0.60
C GLN A 185 -10.56 10.67 0.55
N LEU A 186 -10.10 10.16 1.70
CA LEU A 186 -8.95 9.25 1.73
C LEU A 186 -9.42 7.80 1.59
N LEU A 187 -8.81 7.04 0.69
CA LEU A 187 -9.00 5.61 0.48
C LEU A 187 -7.67 4.85 0.70
N ALA A 188 -7.73 3.52 0.80
CA ALA A 188 -6.56 2.68 0.68
C ALA A 188 -6.67 1.81 -0.58
N TYR A 189 -5.75 1.99 -1.53
CA TYR A 189 -5.73 1.18 -2.78
C TYR A 189 -5.11 -0.20 -2.56
N GLU A 190 -4.36 -0.36 -1.48
CA GLU A 190 -3.90 -1.63 -0.91
C GLU A 190 -3.53 -1.40 0.57
N GLY A 191 -3.29 -2.47 1.32
CA GLY A 191 -2.80 -2.36 2.69
C GLY A 191 -2.82 -3.69 3.43
N GLY A 192 -2.39 -3.64 4.71
CA GLY A 192 -2.26 -4.81 5.58
C GLY A 192 -0.85 -4.94 6.16
N SER A 193 -0.47 -6.18 6.45
CA SER A 193 0.83 -6.51 7.05
C SER A 193 1.93 -6.60 6.01
N HIS A 194 3.02 -5.88 6.22
CA HIS A 194 4.30 -6.11 5.54
C HIS A 194 5.32 -6.72 6.52
N VAL A 195 5.00 -7.90 7.03
CA VAL A 195 5.88 -8.71 7.88
C VAL A 195 6.58 -9.71 6.97
N ALA A 196 7.57 -9.23 6.21
CA ALA A 196 8.31 -9.97 5.20
C ALA A 196 9.74 -9.44 5.11
N GLY A 197 10.69 -10.24 4.61
CA GLY A 197 12.04 -9.77 4.32
C GLY A 197 12.10 -8.89 3.06
N ILE A 198 13.03 -7.94 3.04
CA ILE A 198 13.30 -7.05 1.91
C ILE A 198 14.81 -6.82 1.73
N ASN A 199 15.22 -6.40 0.54
CA ASN A 199 16.60 -6.05 0.23
C ASN A 199 17.61 -7.17 0.56
N GLY A 200 17.24 -8.42 0.29
CA GLY A 200 18.07 -9.61 0.47
C GLY A 200 17.75 -10.40 1.73
N THR A 201 17.09 -9.81 2.73
CA THR A 201 16.76 -10.48 4.00
C THR A 201 15.69 -11.54 3.85
N GLU A 202 14.89 -11.52 2.77
CA GLU A 202 13.95 -12.57 2.43
C GLU A 202 14.63 -13.95 2.30
N ASN A 203 15.94 -13.98 2.04
CA ASN A 203 16.72 -15.21 1.94
C ASN A 203 17.17 -15.76 3.30
N ASN A 204 16.88 -15.05 4.41
CA ASN A 204 17.09 -15.57 5.76
C ASN A 204 15.94 -16.50 6.15
N GLN A 205 16.19 -17.81 6.09
CA GLN A 205 15.13 -18.81 6.29
C GLN A 205 14.52 -18.76 7.70
N ALA A 206 15.32 -18.50 8.74
CA ALA A 206 14.83 -18.45 10.12
C ALA A 206 13.84 -17.29 10.31
N THR A 207 14.20 -16.09 9.83
CA THR A 207 13.34 -14.92 9.86
C THR A 207 12.09 -15.10 9.00
N THR A 208 12.23 -15.63 7.79
CA THR A 208 11.09 -15.95 6.91
C THR A 208 10.11 -16.92 7.59
N ASN A 209 10.61 -17.96 8.26
CA ASN A 209 9.76 -18.90 8.99
C ASN A 209 9.01 -18.24 10.14
N LEU A 210 9.68 -17.38 10.92
CA LEU A 210 9.04 -16.61 12.00
C LEU A 210 7.95 -15.69 11.44
N PHE A 211 8.20 -14.97 10.35
CA PHE A 211 7.23 -14.09 9.72
C PHE A 211 6.00 -14.84 9.17
N ILE A 212 6.19 -16.01 8.56
CA ILE A 212 5.08 -16.87 8.12
C ILE A 212 4.29 -17.37 9.33
N ALA A 213 4.97 -17.82 10.39
CA ALA A 213 4.32 -18.28 11.62
C ALA A 213 3.48 -17.16 12.27
N ALA A 214 4.01 -15.93 12.32
CA ALA A 214 3.30 -14.78 12.85
C ALA A 214 2.02 -14.45 12.07
N ASN A 215 2.03 -14.55 10.73
CA ASN A 215 0.84 -14.30 9.91
C ASN A 215 -0.27 -15.34 10.10
N ARG A 216 0.07 -16.52 10.64
CA ARG A 216 -0.88 -17.61 10.98
C ARG A 216 -1.31 -17.59 12.45
N ASP A 217 -0.65 -16.80 13.30
CA ASP A 217 -0.93 -16.73 14.73
C ASP A 217 -2.21 -15.91 15.00
N PRO A 218 -3.09 -16.34 15.93
CA PRO A 218 -4.32 -15.61 16.26
C PRO A 218 -4.12 -14.14 16.62
N ARG A 219 -2.98 -13.77 17.22
CA ARG A 219 -2.66 -12.38 17.57
C ARG A 219 -2.57 -11.46 16.34
N MET A 220 -2.26 -12.00 15.16
CA MET A 220 -2.31 -11.23 13.92
C MET A 220 -3.74 -10.90 13.51
N GLY A 221 -4.71 -11.76 13.83
CA GLY A 221 -6.14 -11.44 13.65
C GLY A 221 -6.56 -10.26 14.53
N ASP A 222 -6.17 -10.25 15.80
CA ASP A 222 -6.44 -9.13 16.71
C ASP A 222 -5.82 -7.81 16.22
N ILE A 223 -4.58 -7.88 15.73
CA ILE A 223 -3.90 -6.74 15.12
C ILE A 223 -4.66 -6.21 13.91
N TYR A 224 -5.13 -7.07 13.01
CA TYR A 224 -5.93 -6.65 11.85
C TYR A 224 -7.24 -5.98 12.28
N LYS A 225 -7.92 -6.51 13.31
CA LYS A 225 -9.13 -5.89 13.86
C LYS A 225 -8.86 -4.47 14.37
N GLU A 226 -7.78 -4.28 15.13
CA GLU A 226 -7.41 -2.97 15.63
C GLU A 226 -7.00 -2.01 14.50
N TYR A 227 -6.17 -2.48 13.59
CA TYR A 227 -5.66 -1.71 12.45
C TYR A 227 -6.79 -1.18 11.55
N LEU A 228 -7.73 -2.05 11.18
CA LEU A 228 -8.89 -1.69 10.37
C LEU A 228 -9.87 -0.77 11.13
N ARG A 229 -10.05 -1.00 12.44
CA ARG A 229 -10.84 -0.09 13.28
C ARG A 229 -10.20 1.30 13.31
N LYS A 230 -8.88 1.39 13.48
CA LYS A 230 -8.15 2.65 13.53
C LYS A 230 -8.27 3.43 12.21
N TRP A 231 -8.17 2.75 11.07
CA TRP A 231 -8.43 3.34 9.76
C TRP A 231 -9.81 4.01 9.69
N ASN A 232 -10.86 3.29 10.11
CA ASN A 232 -12.22 3.84 10.16
C ASN A 232 -12.36 5.00 11.15
N GLU A 233 -11.79 4.89 12.36
CA GLU A 233 -11.82 5.92 13.40
C GLU A 233 -11.17 7.24 12.96
N LEU A 234 -10.08 7.17 12.19
CA LEU A 234 -9.42 8.36 11.65
C LEU A 234 -10.26 9.05 10.56
N GLY A 235 -11.20 8.33 9.95
CA GLY A 235 -12.04 8.82 8.85
C GLY A 235 -11.60 8.33 7.47
N GLY A 236 -10.83 7.23 7.42
CA GLY A 236 -10.52 6.54 6.18
C GLY A 236 -11.78 5.93 5.53
N GLY A 237 -11.81 5.95 4.20
CA GLY A 237 -12.89 5.42 3.37
C GLY A 237 -12.73 3.94 3.02
N LEU A 238 -12.96 3.60 1.75
CA LEU A 238 -12.73 2.25 1.22
C LEU A 238 -11.31 1.79 1.55
N PHE A 239 -11.19 0.60 2.13
CA PHE A 239 -9.91 -0.06 2.36
C PHE A 239 -9.77 -1.28 1.45
N MET A 240 -8.80 -1.31 0.56
CA MET A 240 -8.49 -2.51 -0.21
C MET A 240 -7.39 -3.31 0.51
N HIS A 241 -7.70 -4.50 1.01
CA HIS A 241 -6.67 -5.44 1.46
C HIS A 241 -5.88 -5.97 0.26
N PHE A 242 -4.57 -6.08 0.38
CA PHE A 242 -3.68 -6.31 -0.77
C PHE A 242 -3.93 -7.62 -1.53
N ASN A 243 -4.32 -8.72 -0.87
CA ASN A 243 -4.54 -9.97 -1.58
C ASN A 243 -5.52 -10.91 -0.87
N ASP A 244 -6.48 -11.45 -1.61
CA ASP A 244 -7.48 -12.40 -1.08
C ASP A 244 -6.85 -13.75 -0.76
N ILE A 245 -6.29 -14.42 -1.77
CA ILE A 245 -5.74 -15.78 -1.65
C ILE A 245 -4.30 -15.81 -2.16
N GLY A 246 -3.37 -16.36 -1.38
CA GLY A 246 -2.00 -16.57 -1.83
C GLY A 246 -1.15 -17.29 -0.80
N GLU A 247 -0.42 -18.32 -1.25
CA GLU A 247 0.49 -19.06 -0.39
C GLU A 247 1.61 -18.17 0.15
N PRO A 248 1.97 -18.32 1.44
CA PRO A 248 3.10 -17.61 2.00
C PRO A 248 4.41 -18.05 1.34
N SER A 249 5.30 -17.10 1.11
CA SER A 249 6.65 -17.39 0.59
C SER A 249 7.67 -16.47 1.26
N LYS A 250 8.94 -16.59 0.86
CA LYS A 250 9.98 -15.64 1.28
C LYS A 250 9.66 -14.19 0.93
N TRP A 251 8.84 -13.97 -0.10
CA TRP A 251 8.41 -12.64 -0.54
C TRP A 251 7.22 -12.09 0.24
N GLY A 252 6.74 -12.79 1.28
CA GLY A 252 5.65 -12.34 2.15
C GLY A 252 4.47 -13.29 2.21
N SER A 253 3.56 -12.99 3.15
CA SER A 253 2.30 -13.70 3.39
C SER A 253 1.14 -12.75 3.08
N TRP A 254 0.81 -12.60 1.79
CA TRP A 254 -0.08 -11.54 1.32
C TRP A 254 -1.56 -11.88 1.38
N GLY A 255 -1.89 -13.15 1.07
CA GLY A 255 -3.27 -13.64 1.08
C GLY A 255 -3.89 -13.60 2.46
N LEU A 256 -5.16 -13.23 2.56
CA LEU A 256 -5.98 -13.53 3.74
C LEU A 256 -6.17 -15.03 3.91
N LEU A 257 -6.30 -15.75 2.80
CA LEU A 257 -6.30 -17.21 2.75
C LEU A 257 -5.06 -17.69 1.96
N GLU A 258 -4.62 -18.92 2.20
CA GLU A 258 -3.45 -19.49 1.52
C GLU A 258 -3.84 -20.32 0.30
N ASN A 259 -5.08 -20.82 0.25
CA ASN A 259 -5.63 -21.55 -0.89
C ASN A 259 -7.15 -21.47 -0.93
N VAL A 260 -7.75 -21.81 -2.07
CA VAL A 260 -9.20 -21.73 -2.33
C VAL A 260 -10.06 -22.67 -1.49
N ALA A 261 -9.48 -23.70 -0.87
CA ALA A 261 -10.20 -24.63 0.01
C ALA A 261 -10.15 -24.21 1.48
N GLN A 262 -9.36 -23.19 1.83
CA GLN A 262 -9.27 -22.66 3.18
C GLN A 262 -10.48 -21.74 3.44
N ASN A 263 -11.28 -22.06 4.44
CA ASN A 263 -12.50 -21.30 4.75
C ASN A 263 -12.30 -20.20 5.80
N SER A 264 -11.15 -20.16 6.46
CA SER A 264 -10.86 -19.23 7.55
C SER A 264 -9.37 -19.11 7.81
N SER A 265 -8.96 -17.94 8.30
CA SER A 265 -7.66 -17.65 8.87
C SER A 265 -7.83 -16.50 9.88
N PRO A 266 -6.89 -16.27 10.81
CA PRO A 266 -7.00 -15.15 11.75
C PRO A 266 -7.20 -13.79 11.06
N ARG A 267 -6.51 -13.55 9.93
CA ARG A 267 -6.60 -12.29 9.18
C ARG A 267 -7.87 -12.22 8.33
N TYR A 268 -8.27 -13.34 7.72
CA TYR A 268 -9.52 -13.41 6.96
C TYR A 268 -10.72 -13.12 7.87
N ASP A 269 -10.79 -13.78 9.03
CA ASP A 269 -11.88 -13.60 9.98
C ASP A 269 -11.92 -12.15 10.49
N ALA A 270 -10.76 -11.54 10.75
CA ALA A 270 -10.68 -10.13 11.14
C ALA A 270 -11.21 -9.16 10.06
N VAL A 271 -10.89 -9.41 8.78
CA VAL A 271 -11.40 -8.62 7.66
C VAL A 271 -12.91 -8.82 7.49
N MET A 272 -13.39 -10.06 7.56
CA MET A 272 -14.82 -10.38 7.46
C MET A 272 -15.62 -9.75 8.61
N ASP A 273 -15.09 -9.79 9.83
CA ASP A 273 -15.68 -9.09 10.97
C ASP A 273 -15.81 -7.59 10.67
N ALA A 274 -14.75 -6.94 10.18
CA ALA A 274 -14.73 -5.51 9.90
C ALA A 274 -15.66 -5.06 8.74
N ILE A 275 -16.00 -5.97 7.81
CA ILE A 275 -17.02 -5.73 6.76
C ILE A 275 -18.44 -5.73 7.34
N ASN A 276 -18.69 -6.58 8.33
CA ASN A 276 -20.02 -6.81 8.89
C ASN A 276 -20.43 -5.82 10.01
N PHE A 277 -19.61 -4.80 10.28
CA PHE A 277 -19.90 -3.66 11.17
C PHE A 277 -20.18 -2.37 10.38
#